data_AF-A0A1H8N4X5-F1
#
_entry.id   AF-A0A1H8N4X5-F1
#
_cell.length_a   1.000
_cell.length_b   1.000
_cell.length_c   1.000
_cell.angle_alpha   90.00
_cell.angle_beta   90.00
_cell.angle_gamma   90.00
#
_symmetry.space_group_name_H-M   'P 1'
#
loop_
_entity.id
_entity.type
_entity.pdbx_description
1 polymer ?
#
loop_
_entity_poly.entity_id
_entity_poly.type
_entity_poly.pdbx_seq_one_letter_code
_entity_poly.pdbx_strand_id
1 'polypeptide(L)'
;MQEQPVLNLQLQFLMQELKQVESAIQASQKWFATLEGRREAMTAELEHITRLQPVSTQIPVKTIRLGFEYRGIVYEHRYSIDIYIHLLRHLWTDFPDRRETMAQAMGSCGRKRPYVAKTPAELFPGKPPAFADRHSRKLVGNWHIDTNLSSEQIRTILLAAIAAAGLSLGKDVKINWKRTQTSSAFHCVENKPLAV
;
A
#
# COMPACT_ATOMS: atom_id res chain seq x y z
N MET A 1 -49.45 72.53 52.90
CA MET A 1 -49.71 71.74 51.67
C MET A 1 -48.67 72.09 50.61
N GLN A 2 -47.47 71.48 50.63
CA GLN A 2 -46.47 71.57 49.55
C GLN A 2 -45.54 70.34 49.58
N GLU A 3 -46.03 69.16 49.17
CA GLU A 3 -45.18 67.95 48.98
C GLU A 3 -45.24 67.39 47.54
N GLN A 4 -46.05 67.99 46.66
CA GLN A 4 -46.24 67.52 45.28
C GLN A 4 -45.07 67.72 44.30
N PRO A 5 -44.14 68.69 44.43
CA PRO A 5 -43.10 68.85 43.40
C PRO A 5 -41.96 67.83 43.51
N VAL A 6 -41.67 67.31 44.71
CA VAL A 6 -40.54 66.39 44.96
C VAL A 6 -40.81 64.98 44.41
N LEU A 7 -42.05 64.49 44.54
CA LEU A 7 -42.47 63.19 43.99
C LEU A 7 -42.41 63.14 42.46
N ASN A 8 -42.65 64.28 41.79
CA ASN A 8 -42.61 64.38 40.33
C ASN A 8 -41.17 64.31 39.79
N LEU A 9 -40.22 64.97 40.45
CA LEU A 9 -38.80 64.90 40.10
C LEU A 9 -38.22 63.49 40.27
N GLN A 10 -38.59 62.80 41.35
CA GLN A 10 -38.11 61.44 41.62
C GLN A 10 -38.70 60.42 40.64
N LEU A 11 -39.97 60.58 40.27
CA LEU A 11 -40.61 59.77 39.22
C LEU A 11 -39.94 60.01 37.85
N GLN A 12 -39.64 61.26 37.48
CA GLN A 12 -38.94 61.59 36.24
C GLN A 12 -37.52 60.99 36.19
N PHE A 13 -36.80 61.03 37.31
CA PHE A 13 -35.47 60.42 37.42
C PHE A 13 -35.53 58.90 37.20
N LEU A 14 -36.44 58.21 37.90
CA LEU A 14 -36.61 56.76 37.76
C LEU A 14 -37.05 56.35 36.35
N MET A 15 -37.92 57.14 35.70
CA MET A 15 -38.29 56.90 34.31
C MET A 15 -37.11 57.07 33.35
N GLN A 16 -36.24 58.05 33.59
CA GLN A 16 -35.04 58.26 32.79
C GLN A 16 -34.01 57.15 33.00
N GLU A 17 -33.80 56.71 34.25
CA GLU A 17 -32.90 55.61 34.58
C GLU A 17 -33.40 54.29 33.97
N LEU A 18 -34.71 54.00 34.07
CA LEU A 18 -35.30 52.83 33.43
C LEU A 18 -35.08 52.84 31.92
N LYS A 19 -35.29 53.99 31.26
CA LYS A 19 -35.04 54.14 29.82
C LYS A 19 -33.56 53.93 29.46
N GLN A 20 -32.64 54.37 30.31
CA GLN A 20 -31.20 54.13 30.12
C GLN A 20 -30.87 52.64 30.28
N VAL A 21 -31.43 51.97 31.29
CA VAL A 21 -31.25 50.53 31.51
C VAL A 21 -31.81 49.71 30.35
N GLU A 22 -33.03 50.02 29.88
CA GLU A 22 -33.64 49.36 28.72
C GLU A 22 -32.79 49.56 27.46
N SER A 23 -32.28 50.78 27.23
CA SER A 23 -31.39 51.06 26.11
C SER A 23 -30.08 50.28 26.19
N ALA A 24 -29.49 50.14 27.38
CA ALA A 24 -28.29 49.36 27.61
C ALA A 24 -28.52 47.85 27.39
N ILE A 25 -29.67 47.33 27.82
CA ILE A 25 -30.06 45.93 27.58
C ILE A 25 -30.22 45.68 26.07
N GLN A 26 -30.91 46.56 25.35
CA GLN A 26 -31.07 46.45 23.89
C GLN A 26 -29.74 46.51 23.15
N ALA A 27 -28.85 47.43 23.54
CA ALA A 27 -27.51 47.53 22.98
C ALA A 27 -26.70 46.24 23.23
N SER A 28 -26.79 45.68 24.44
CA SER A 28 -26.13 44.43 24.80
C SER A 28 -26.68 43.26 23.99
N GLN A 29 -28.00 43.14 23.83
CA GLN A 29 -28.63 42.11 23.00
C GLN A 29 -28.19 42.18 21.53
N LYS A 30 -28.09 43.39 20.97
CA LYS A 30 -27.58 43.60 19.61
C LYS A 30 -26.12 43.16 19.47
N TRP A 31 -25.31 43.43 20.48
CA TRP A 31 -23.91 42.98 20.52
C TRP A 31 -23.80 41.46 20.62
N PHE A 32 -24.60 40.82 21.47
CA PHE A 32 -24.68 39.36 21.57
C PHE A 32 -25.08 38.72 20.23
N ALA A 33 -26.09 39.24 19.55
CA ALA A 33 -26.49 38.75 18.22
C ALA A 33 -25.35 38.84 17.20
N THR A 34 -24.57 39.92 17.26
CA THR A 34 -23.39 40.09 16.39
C THR A 34 -22.30 39.07 16.71
N LEU A 35 -22.03 38.82 17.99
CA LEU A 35 -21.05 37.82 18.41
C LEU A 35 -21.50 36.40 18.08
N GLU A 36 -22.79 36.11 18.23
CA GLU A 36 -23.37 34.81 17.89
C GLU A 36 -23.23 34.52 16.40
N GLY A 37 -23.53 35.50 15.54
CA GLY A 37 -23.27 35.38 14.10
C GLY A 37 -21.79 35.19 13.75
N ARG A 38 -20.88 35.86 14.46
CA ARG A 38 -19.42 35.62 14.29
C ARG A 38 -18.98 34.25 14.77
N ARG A 39 -19.55 33.76 15.88
CA ARG A 39 -19.32 32.40 16.37
C ARG A 39 -19.78 31.39 15.34
N GLU A 40 -20.99 31.55 14.79
CA GLU A 40 -21.52 30.67 13.74
C GLU A 40 -20.65 30.69 12.48
N ALA A 41 -20.17 31.87 12.04
CA ALA A 41 -19.25 31.98 10.92
C ALA A 41 -17.92 31.25 11.20
N MET A 42 -17.31 31.46 12.38
CA MET A 42 -16.10 30.75 12.77
C MET A 42 -16.32 29.24 12.93
N THR A 43 -17.46 28.81 13.45
CA THR A 43 -17.83 27.39 13.53
C THR A 43 -18.03 26.81 12.14
N ALA A 44 -18.62 27.54 11.19
CA ALA A 44 -18.78 27.11 9.81
C ALA A 44 -17.44 27.04 9.06
N GLU A 45 -16.53 27.99 9.30
CA GLU A 45 -15.15 27.95 8.78
C GLU A 45 -14.36 26.80 9.40
N LEU A 46 -14.46 26.60 10.71
CA LEU A 46 -13.86 25.46 11.40
C LEU A 46 -14.46 24.17 10.89
N GLU A 47 -15.77 24.04 10.71
CA GLU A 47 -16.39 22.88 10.07
C GLU A 47 -15.92 22.72 8.63
N HIS A 48 -15.63 23.78 7.88
CA HIS A 48 -15.09 23.67 6.53
C HIS A 48 -13.65 23.11 6.56
N ILE A 49 -12.83 23.54 7.52
CA ILE A 49 -11.44 23.10 7.71
C ILE A 49 -11.38 21.69 8.36
N THR A 50 -12.26 21.41 9.31
CA THR A 50 -12.29 20.20 10.15
C THR A 50 -13.32 19.18 9.72
N ARG A 51 -14.20 19.51 8.75
CA ARG A 51 -14.72 18.47 7.86
C ARG A 51 -13.50 17.87 7.21
N LEU A 52 -13.07 16.77 7.81
CA LEU A 52 -12.83 15.56 7.08
C LEU A 52 -13.90 15.54 6.00
N GLN A 53 -13.56 16.06 4.81
CA GLN A 53 -14.08 15.44 3.63
C GLN A 53 -13.91 13.94 3.91
N PRO A 54 -14.86 13.08 3.56
CA PRO A 54 -14.43 11.79 3.08
C PRO A 54 -13.58 12.11 1.84
N VAL A 55 -12.34 12.59 2.05
CA VAL A 55 -11.21 12.16 1.29
C VAL A 55 -11.39 10.67 1.42
N SER A 56 -11.98 10.12 0.38
CA SER A 56 -11.80 8.74 0.04
C SER A 56 -10.29 8.59 -0.09
N THR A 57 -9.60 8.46 1.04
CA THR A 57 -8.44 7.59 1.19
C THR A 57 -8.96 6.17 1.03
N GLN A 58 -9.65 5.89 -0.07
CA GLN A 58 -9.19 4.83 -0.94
C GLN A 58 -7.76 5.21 -1.33
N ILE A 59 -6.82 5.06 -0.38
CA ILE A 59 -5.52 4.51 -0.74
C ILE A 59 -5.95 3.28 -1.53
N PRO A 60 -5.69 3.20 -2.85
CA PRO A 60 -6.05 2.01 -3.57
C PRO A 60 -5.29 0.92 -2.84
N VAL A 61 -6.03 0.10 -2.10
CA VAL A 61 -5.48 -1.07 -1.44
C VAL A 61 -5.09 -1.95 -2.60
N LYS A 62 -3.85 -1.76 -3.08
CA LYS A 62 -3.28 -2.58 -4.12
C LYS A 62 -3.20 -3.94 -3.49
N THR A 63 -4.19 -4.75 -3.84
CA THR A 63 -4.20 -6.16 -3.50
C THR A 63 -3.04 -6.73 -4.30
N ILE A 64 -1.90 -6.93 -3.65
CA ILE A 64 -0.76 -7.56 -4.29
C ILE A 64 -1.19 -9.00 -4.53
N ARG A 65 -1.45 -9.31 -5.79
CA ARG A 65 -1.82 -10.65 -6.23
C ARG A 65 -0.59 -11.55 -6.18
N LEU A 66 -0.85 -12.85 -6.14
CA LEU A 66 0.21 -13.84 -6.28
C LEU A 66 1.00 -13.53 -7.56
N GLY A 67 2.32 -13.46 -7.48
CA GLY A 67 3.12 -13.02 -8.61
C GLY A 67 4.56 -12.71 -8.23
N PHE A 68 5.27 -12.07 -9.13
CA PHE A 68 6.61 -11.57 -8.88
C PHE A 68 6.87 -10.25 -9.61
N GLU A 69 7.81 -9.47 -9.09
CA GLU A 69 8.40 -8.32 -9.76
C GLU A 69 9.82 -8.72 -10.19
N TYR A 70 10.18 -8.45 -11.43
CA TYR A 70 11.51 -8.71 -11.97
C TYR A 70 12.00 -7.46 -12.70
N ARG A 71 13.11 -6.88 -12.22
CA ARG A 71 13.68 -5.62 -12.72
C ARG A 71 12.65 -4.49 -12.84
N GLY A 72 11.76 -4.39 -11.84
CA GLY A 72 10.71 -3.36 -11.78
C GLY A 72 9.43 -3.68 -12.56
N ILE A 73 9.39 -4.77 -13.33
CA ILE A 73 8.19 -5.21 -14.06
C ILE A 73 7.43 -6.23 -13.23
N VAL A 74 6.13 -5.99 -13.01
CA VAL A 74 5.25 -6.86 -12.19
C VAL A 74 4.53 -7.87 -13.07
N TYR A 75 4.56 -9.14 -12.66
CA TYR A 75 3.91 -10.28 -13.29
C TYR A 75 2.96 -10.97 -12.32
N GLU A 76 1.66 -10.96 -12.61
CA GLU A 76 0.64 -11.63 -11.81
C GLU A 76 0.41 -13.07 -12.28
N HIS A 77 0.20 -13.98 -11.33
CA HIS A 77 -0.05 -15.40 -11.58
C HIS A 77 -1.10 -15.96 -10.63
N ARG A 78 -1.74 -17.07 -11.02
CA ARG A 78 -2.73 -17.75 -10.17
C ARG A 78 -2.10 -18.85 -9.32
N TYR A 79 -1.08 -19.52 -9.83
CA TYR A 79 -0.45 -20.65 -9.16
C TYR A 79 1.06 -20.46 -8.99
N SER A 80 1.62 -21.02 -7.92
CA SER A 80 3.06 -20.96 -7.62
C SER A 80 3.91 -21.57 -8.75
N ILE A 81 3.38 -22.58 -9.43
CA ILE A 81 4.07 -23.22 -10.55
C ILE A 81 4.21 -22.28 -11.76
N ASP A 82 3.27 -21.37 -11.98
CA ASP A 82 3.36 -20.40 -13.08
C ASP A 82 4.44 -19.36 -12.79
N ILE A 83 4.55 -18.91 -11.52
CA ILE A 83 5.66 -18.07 -11.05
C ILE A 83 7.00 -18.76 -11.29
N TYR A 84 7.10 -20.03 -10.88
CA TYR A 84 8.30 -20.84 -11.06
C TYR A 84 8.74 -20.89 -12.52
N ILE A 85 7.84 -21.28 -13.42
CA ILE A 85 8.14 -21.42 -14.85
C ILE A 85 8.53 -20.05 -15.44
N HIS A 86 7.75 -19.01 -15.14
CA HIS A 86 7.94 -17.71 -15.78
C HIS A 86 9.22 -17.01 -15.28
N LEU A 87 9.46 -16.99 -13.97
CA LEU A 87 10.67 -16.39 -13.43
C LEU A 87 11.92 -17.13 -13.92
N LEU A 88 11.89 -18.47 -13.97
CA LEU A 88 13.02 -19.23 -14.54
C LEU A 88 13.25 -18.92 -16.01
N ARG A 89 12.20 -18.67 -16.81
CA ARG A 89 12.37 -18.25 -18.21
C ARG A 89 13.12 -16.93 -18.31
N HIS A 90 12.81 -15.95 -17.46
CA HIS A 90 13.56 -14.69 -17.39
C HIS A 90 15.02 -14.94 -17.01
N LEU A 91 15.28 -15.66 -15.93
CA LEU A 91 16.64 -15.96 -15.49
C LEU A 91 17.45 -16.69 -16.57
N TRP A 92 16.86 -17.69 -17.24
CA TRP A 92 17.54 -18.44 -18.30
C TRP A 92 17.76 -17.62 -19.57
N THR A 93 16.90 -16.64 -19.86
CA THR A 93 17.05 -15.79 -21.04
C THR A 93 18.12 -14.73 -20.80
N ASP A 94 18.08 -14.09 -19.63
CA ASP A 94 18.92 -12.93 -19.32
C ASP A 94 20.34 -13.31 -18.88
N PHE A 95 20.54 -14.52 -18.35
CA PHE A 95 21.83 -14.99 -17.85
C PHE A 95 22.25 -16.32 -18.51
N PRO A 96 22.50 -16.33 -19.83
CA PRO A 96 22.87 -17.55 -20.54
C PRO A 96 24.15 -18.18 -19.99
N ASP A 97 25.12 -17.36 -19.56
CA ASP A 97 26.42 -17.82 -19.04
C ASP A 97 26.36 -18.39 -17.62
N ARG A 98 25.22 -18.23 -16.93
CA ARG A 98 25.03 -18.71 -15.54
C ARG A 98 24.07 -19.88 -15.44
N ARG A 99 23.56 -20.41 -16.57
CA ARG A 99 22.54 -21.47 -16.58
C ARG A 99 23.02 -22.73 -15.85
N GLU A 100 24.25 -23.13 -16.09
CA GLU A 100 24.86 -24.30 -15.46
C GLU A 100 25.01 -24.08 -13.95
N THR A 101 25.51 -22.92 -13.51
CA THR A 101 25.62 -22.55 -12.09
C THR A 101 24.26 -22.51 -11.39
N MET A 102 23.25 -21.94 -12.03
CA MET A 102 21.87 -21.93 -11.52
C MET A 102 21.31 -23.35 -11.40
N ALA A 103 21.48 -24.19 -12.43
CA ALA A 103 21.01 -25.57 -12.40
C ALA A 103 21.67 -26.38 -11.28
N GLN A 104 22.96 -26.20 -11.05
CA GLN A 104 23.69 -26.82 -9.94
C GLN A 104 23.16 -26.35 -8.59
N ALA A 105 23.03 -25.04 -8.37
CA ALA A 105 22.52 -24.48 -7.12
C ALA A 105 21.10 -24.97 -6.80
N MET A 106 20.24 -25.03 -7.81
CA MET A 106 18.90 -25.61 -7.69
C MET A 106 18.95 -27.10 -7.33
N GLY A 107 19.81 -27.87 -8.00
CA GLY A 107 20.01 -29.30 -7.72
C GLY A 107 20.42 -29.58 -6.27
N SER A 108 21.22 -28.70 -5.67
CA SER A 108 21.64 -28.79 -4.26
C SER A 108 20.51 -28.56 -3.24
N CYS A 109 19.35 -28.01 -3.65
CA CYS A 109 18.19 -27.91 -2.77
C CYS A 109 17.51 -29.27 -2.50
N GLY A 110 17.76 -30.26 -3.36
CA GLY A 110 17.19 -31.60 -3.27
C GLY A 110 18.21 -32.65 -2.85
N ARG A 111 17.74 -33.89 -2.62
CA ARG A 111 18.63 -35.02 -2.29
C ARG A 111 19.05 -35.86 -3.49
N LYS A 112 18.13 -36.10 -4.43
CA LYS A 112 18.27 -37.20 -5.42
C LYS A 112 18.04 -36.80 -6.86
N ARG A 113 17.29 -35.73 -7.13
CA ARG A 113 16.90 -35.35 -8.49
C ARG A 113 17.32 -33.91 -8.80
N PRO A 114 17.80 -33.63 -10.03
CA PRO A 114 17.93 -32.28 -10.50
C PRO A 114 16.54 -31.69 -10.81
N TYR A 115 16.40 -30.38 -10.68
CA TYR A 115 15.16 -29.66 -11.01
C TYR A 115 15.18 -29.03 -12.40
N VAL A 116 16.37 -28.90 -12.99
CA VAL A 116 16.60 -28.41 -14.35
C VAL A 116 17.63 -29.32 -15.02
N ALA A 117 17.35 -29.76 -16.24
CA ALA A 117 18.24 -30.66 -16.98
C ALA A 117 18.12 -30.45 -18.50
N LYS A 118 19.00 -31.04 -19.30
CA LYS A 118 18.97 -30.89 -20.76
C LYS A 118 17.95 -31.85 -21.39
N THR A 119 17.60 -32.93 -20.70
CA THR A 119 16.56 -33.86 -21.15
C THR A 119 15.54 -34.13 -20.05
N PRO A 120 14.27 -34.47 -20.39
CA PRO A 120 13.29 -34.90 -19.40
C PRO A 120 13.73 -36.12 -18.58
N ALA A 121 14.44 -37.06 -19.20
CA ALA A 121 14.91 -38.29 -18.54
C ALA A 121 15.90 -38.00 -17.39
N GLU A 122 16.76 -37.00 -17.56
CA GLU A 122 17.70 -36.55 -16.52
C GLU A 122 17.00 -35.96 -15.29
N LEU A 123 15.81 -35.36 -15.43
CA LEU A 123 15.03 -34.83 -14.30
C LEU A 123 14.53 -35.95 -13.37
N PHE A 124 14.26 -37.13 -13.92
CA PHE A 124 13.62 -38.22 -13.19
C PHE A 124 14.37 -39.55 -13.42
N PRO A 125 15.60 -39.69 -12.88
CA PRO A 125 16.37 -40.91 -13.05
C PRO A 125 15.62 -42.13 -12.48
N GLY A 126 15.54 -43.20 -13.26
CA GLY A 126 14.84 -44.44 -12.89
C GLY A 126 13.31 -44.37 -12.97
N LYS A 127 12.73 -43.32 -13.56
CA LYS A 127 11.29 -43.24 -13.85
C LYS A 127 10.97 -43.56 -15.31
N PRO A 128 9.76 -44.06 -15.62
CA PRO A 128 9.34 -44.30 -16.99
C PRO A 128 9.34 -43.01 -17.84
N PRO A 129 9.63 -43.07 -19.15
CA PRO A 129 9.65 -41.89 -20.03
C PRO A 129 8.34 -41.09 -19.99
N ALA A 130 7.19 -41.77 -20.01
CA ALA A 130 5.87 -41.11 -19.93
C ALA A 130 5.69 -40.27 -18.64
N PHE A 131 6.32 -40.66 -17.53
CA PHE A 131 6.32 -39.88 -16.30
C PHE A 131 7.16 -38.60 -16.46
N ALA A 132 8.35 -38.74 -17.04
CA ALA A 132 9.25 -37.62 -17.30
C ALA A 132 8.62 -36.61 -18.26
N ASP A 133 7.95 -37.06 -19.32
CA ASP A 133 7.27 -36.18 -20.28
C ASP A 133 6.08 -35.44 -19.65
N ARG A 134 5.32 -36.12 -18.78
CA ARG A 134 4.18 -35.52 -18.08
C ARG A 134 4.60 -34.44 -17.08
N HIS A 135 5.70 -34.67 -16.36
CA HIS A 135 6.15 -33.81 -15.27
C HIS A 135 7.32 -32.90 -15.62
N SER A 136 7.74 -32.86 -16.89
CA SER A 136 8.69 -31.90 -17.40
C SER A 136 8.00 -30.82 -18.23
N ARG A 137 8.62 -29.63 -18.24
CA ARG A 137 8.28 -28.57 -19.20
C ARG A 137 9.54 -28.04 -19.84
N LYS A 138 9.44 -27.71 -21.13
CA LYS A 138 10.52 -27.06 -21.85
C LYS A 138 10.71 -25.64 -21.34
N LEU A 139 11.97 -25.27 -21.10
CA LEU A 139 12.40 -23.94 -20.69
C LEU A 139 12.92 -23.18 -21.91
N VAL A 140 14.19 -22.78 -21.93
CA VAL A 140 14.85 -22.04 -23.01
C VAL A 140 15.92 -22.93 -23.64
N GLY A 141 15.93 -22.99 -24.97
CA GLY A 141 16.80 -23.90 -25.72
C GLY A 141 16.49 -25.36 -25.43
N ASN A 142 17.53 -26.13 -25.08
CA ASN A 142 17.41 -27.55 -24.75
C ASN A 142 17.20 -27.80 -23.25
N TRP A 143 16.89 -26.78 -22.45
CA TRP A 143 16.66 -26.99 -21.02
C TRP A 143 15.21 -27.37 -20.71
N HIS A 144 15.04 -28.21 -19.71
CA HIS A 144 13.77 -28.70 -19.18
C HIS A 144 13.73 -28.50 -17.67
N ILE A 145 12.54 -28.28 -17.13
CA ILE A 145 12.28 -28.07 -15.69
C ILE A 145 11.30 -29.10 -15.14
N ASP A 146 11.50 -29.49 -13.88
CA ASP A 146 10.55 -30.30 -13.10
C ASP A 146 9.32 -29.45 -12.73
N THR A 147 8.13 -30.00 -12.92
CA THR A 147 6.86 -29.38 -12.53
C THR A 147 6.09 -30.15 -11.45
N ASN A 148 6.60 -31.30 -11.02
CA ASN A 148 6.08 -32.06 -9.89
C ASN A 148 6.70 -31.57 -8.57
N LEU A 149 6.34 -30.34 -8.20
CA LEU A 149 6.90 -29.62 -7.07
C LEU A 149 5.81 -29.07 -6.15
N SER A 150 6.06 -29.11 -4.84
CA SER A 150 5.24 -28.38 -3.87
C SER A 150 5.56 -26.88 -3.88
N SER A 151 4.65 -26.04 -3.37
CA SER A 151 4.90 -24.60 -3.27
C SER A 151 6.12 -24.25 -2.41
N GLU A 152 6.44 -25.06 -1.40
CA GLU A 152 7.62 -24.88 -0.54
C GLU A 152 8.91 -25.22 -1.27
N GLN A 153 8.91 -26.28 -2.07
CA GLN A 153 10.04 -26.64 -2.93
C GLN A 153 10.30 -25.52 -3.94
N ILE A 154 9.25 -25.02 -4.59
CA ILE A 154 9.34 -23.90 -5.55
C ILE A 154 10.00 -22.68 -4.91
N ARG A 155 9.60 -22.31 -3.68
CA ARG A 155 10.22 -21.18 -2.95
C ARG A 155 11.71 -21.39 -2.75
N THR A 156 12.08 -22.56 -2.23
CA THR A 156 13.49 -22.88 -1.92
C THR A 156 14.35 -22.88 -3.18
N ILE A 157 13.86 -23.53 -4.24
CA ILE A 157 14.57 -23.67 -5.51
C ILE A 157 14.73 -22.32 -6.20
N LEU A 158 13.68 -21.48 -6.24
CA LEU A 158 13.77 -20.16 -6.86
C LEU A 158 14.75 -19.24 -6.14
N LEU A 159 14.80 -19.28 -4.81
CA LEU A 159 15.77 -18.48 -4.05
C LEU A 159 17.21 -18.86 -4.39
N ALA A 160 17.50 -20.16 -4.52
CA ALA A 160 18.81 -20.64 -4.95
C ALA A 160 19.15 -20.19 -6.38
N ALA A 161 18.18 -20.26 -7.31
CA ALA A 161 18.37 -19.82 -8.68
C ALA A 161 18.67 -18.30 -8.77
N ILE A 162 17.93 -17.48 -8.04
CA ILE A 162 18.11 -16.01 -7.99
C ILE A 162 19.49 -15.66 -7.44
N ALA A 163 19.90 -16.30 -6.34
CA ALA A 163 21.22 -16.10 -5.74
C ALA A 163 22.34 -16.49 -6.72
N ALA A 164 22.22 -17.64 -7.39
CA ALA A 164 23.19 -18.09 -8.39
C ALA A 164 23.22 -17.21 -9.65
N ALA A 165 22.09 -16.59 -10.02
CA ALA A 165 22.04 -15.56 -11.06
C ALA A 165 22.77 -14.27 -10.64
N GLY A 166 23.12 -14.10 -9.36
CA GLY A 166 23.75 -12.89 -8.82
C GLY A 166 22.77 -11.76 -8.56
N LEU A 167 21.47 -12.08 -8.43
CA LEU A 167 20.42 -11.10 -8.19
C LEU A 167 20.08 -11.03 -6.70
N SER A 168 19.67 -9.85 -6.25
CA SER A 168 19.24 -9.60 -4.88
C SER A 168 17.71 -9.67 -4.75
N LEU A 169 17.23 -10.53 -3.85
CA LEU A 169 15.81 -10.57 -3.49
C LEU A 169 15.41 -9.24 -2.81
N GLY A 170 14.21 -8.74 -3.10
CA GLY A 170 13.70 -7.46 -2.59
C GLY A 170 14.08 -6.26 -3.45
N LYS A 171 15.20 -6.32 -4.18
CA LYS A 171 15.67 -5.27 -5.09
C LYS A 171 15.41 -5.63 -6.55
N ASP A 172 16.06 -6.68 -7.03
CA ASP A 172 15.98 -7.07 -8.45
C ASP A 172 14.80 -8.01 -8.70
N VAL A 173 14.47 -8.84 -7.71
CA VAL A 173 13.35 -9.78 -7.74
C VAL A 173 12.54 -9.70 -6.46
N LYS A 174 11.23 -9.50 -6.56
CA LYS A 174 10.30 -9.60 -5.41
C LYS A 174 9.29 -10.69 -5.71
N ILE A 175 9.01 -11.60 -4.77
CA ILE A 175 8.02 -12.66 -5.00
C ILE A 175 6.93 -12.59 -3.94
N ASN A 176 5.70 -12.53 -4.41
CA ASN A 176 4.51 -12.45 -3.59
C ASN A 176 3.83 -13.82 -3.59
N TRP A 177 4.03 -14.57 -2.51
CA TRP A 177 3.55 -15.95 -2.37
C TRP A 177 2.14 -16.09 -1.81
N LYS A 178 1.55 -14.98 -1.37
CA LYS A 178 0.17 -14.90 -0.87
C LYS A 178 -0.43 -13.60 -1.39
N ARG A 179 -1.75 -13.58 -1.52
CA ARG A 179 -2.48 -12.34 -1.74
C ARG A 179 -2.35 -11.52 -0.47
N THR A 180 -1.66 -10.39 -0.54
CA THR A 180 -1.47 -9.50 0.60
C THR A 180 -2.02 -8.13 0.24
N GLN A 181 -2.87 -7.59 1.10
CA GLN A 181 -3.28 -6.19 1.01
C GLN A 181 -2.14 -5.36 1.56
N THR A 182 -1.58 -4.48 0.73
CA THR A 182 -0.52 -3.58 1.18
C THR A 182 -1.08 -2.18 1.16
N SER A 183 -1.19 -1.56 2.33
CA SER A 183 -1.49 -0.14 2.43
C SER A 183 -0.22 0.60 2.02
N SER A 184 -0.23 1.25 0.86
CA SER A 184 0.93 1.98 0.35
C SER A 184 1.12 3.27 1.13
N ALA A 185 1.64 3.18 2.35
CA ALA A 185 2.18 4.32 3.09
C ALA A 185 3.71 4.35 2.87
N PHE A 186 4.14 4.84 1.70
CA PHE A 186 5.53 5.24 1.50
C PHE A 186 5.57 6.74 1.29
N HIS A 187 6.15 7.40 2.30
CA HIS A 187 6.60 8.78 2.35
C HIS A 187 7.11 9.28 0.99
N CYS A 188 6.46 10.30 0.44
CA CYS A 188 7.17 11.36 -0.27
C CYS A 188 7.58 12.38 0.78
N VAL A 189 8.83 12.31 1.25
CA VAL A 189 9.47 13.46 1.89
C VAL A 189 9.90 14.37 0.75
N GLU A 190 9.12 15.42 0.53
CA GLU A 190 9.42 16.47 -0.42
C GLU A 190 10.56 17.34 0.17
N ASN A 191 11.78 17.13 -0.34
CA ASN A 191 12.92 18.00 -0.05
C ASN A 191 12.67 19.37 -0.69
N LYS A 192 12.31 20.35 0.14
CA LYS A 192 12.26 21.77 -0.25
C LYS A 192 13.66 22.37 -0.03
N PRO A 193 14.34 22.91 -1.06
CA PRO A 193 15.61 23.59 -0.85
C PRO A 193 15.37 24.93 -0.14
N LEU A 194 16.15 25.18 0.92
CA LEU A 194 16.31 26.49 1.54
C LEU A 194 16.96 27.43 0.52
N ALA A 195 16.23 28.47 0.12
CA ALA A 195 16.80 29.64 -0.54
C ALA A 195 17.59 30.44 0.49
N VAL A 196 18.83 30.79 0.14
CA VAL A 196 19.63 31.86 0.76
C VAL A 196 19.80 32.93 -0.30
#